data_AF-A0A3D6E9X7-F1
#
_entry.id   AF-A0A3D6E9X7-F1
#
_cell.length_a   1.000
_cell.length_b   1.000
_cell.length_c   1.000
_cell.angle_alpha   90.00
_cell.angle_beta   90.00
_cell.angle_gamma   90.00
#
_symmetry.space_group_name_H-M   'P 1'
#
loop_
_entity.id
_entity.type
_entity.pdbx_description
1 polymer ?
#
loop_
_entity_poly.entity_id
_entity_poly.type
_entity_poly.pdbx_seq_one_letter_code
_entity_poly.pdbx_strand_id
1 'polypeptide(L)'
;MTWVRNDNFKVTDMIFNKKGDGAAELHRLTGLYYAANSFDVIATEIEFATREVASLVGEGVVARAERHYLSEEYNPDGGTTEDLLVRRVQLPIACLAVARHAGQTLVSHEDAGRKAKRDDNETLPWEWMIDRDDRALREKYCRALDALYAFLEGNDFEEWNGSPMRKLREECIVKSLGDFETVYPIDHSYYTYFLLLPLIVECQQLTVRPAVGEKWEELVSGNGTGDSSHSATAAVRNDMGAFGMTGGDSSSLRSLGMTESRNGNEGLLRLAVRVAVLLSVATAVERWSLEVFPLSIARRFNPTYQGNRASDKASTAEMEWAVGKLRQQADEALNELLSAVNGGGNPYDGFPLLPGNDRRNKFFNAG
;
A
#
# COMPACT_ATOMS: atom_id res chain seq x y z
N MET A 1 -2.25 36.23 22.17
CA MET A 1 -2.18 35.33 21.00
C MET A 1 -3.43 35.58 20.20
N THR A 2 -3.34 36.46 19.22
CA THR A 2 -4.48 36.98 18.46
C THR A 2 -4.70 36.04 17.29
N TRP A 3 -5.79 35.27 17.33
CA TRP A 3 -6.23 34.47 16.19
C TRP A 3 -6.71 35.43 15.10
N VAL A 4 -5.89 35.62 14.06
CA VAL A 4 -6.34 36.24 12.82
C VAL A 4 -7.17 35.20 12.10
N ARG A 5 -8.51 35.33 12.15
CA ARG A 5 -9.39 34.65 11.20
C ARG A 5 -9.11 35.24 9.83
N ASN A 6 -8.62 34.41 8.92
CA ASN A 6 -8.46 34.77 7.53
C ASN A 6 -9.83 34.61 6.85
N ASP A 7 -10.64 35.67 6.87
CA ASP A 7 -12.00 35.72 6.33
C ASP A 7 -12.02 35.81 4.77
N ASN A 8 -11.25 34.97 4.09
CA ASN A 8 -11.18 34.93 2.61
C ASN A 8 -11.02 33.50 2.07
N PHE A 9 -11.76 32.53 2.61
CA PHE A 9 -11.94 31.24 1.94
C PHE A 9 -12.92 31.43 0.77
N LYS A 10 -12.42 31.92 -0.37
CA LYS A 10 -13.14 31.76 -1.63
C LYS A 10 -13.06 30.27 -2.00
N VAL A 11 -14.13 29.74 -2.59
CA VAL A 11 -14.22 28.38 -3.19
C VAL A 11 -13.21 28.19 -4.37
N THR A 12 -12.21 29.05 -4.49
CA THR A 12 -11.24 29.10 -5.60
C THR A 12 -9.98 28.25 -5.39
N ASP A 13 -9.73 27.79 -4.17
CA ASP A 13 -8.52 27.00 -3.83
C ASP A 13 -8.91 25.52 -3.66
N MET A 14 -9.32 24.91 -4.77
CA MET A 14 -9.61 23.49 -4.87
C MET A 14 -9.02 22.96 -6.17
N ILE A 15 -8.49 21.74 -6.17
CA ILE A 15 -8.02 21.04 -7.38
C ILE A 15 -9.17 20.54 -8.26
N PHE A 16 -10.29 21.28 -8.30
CA PHE A 16 -11.50 21.03 -9.07
C PHE A 16 -12.23 22.34 -9.31
N ASN A 17 -13.15 22.32 -10.27
CA ASN A 17 -14.13 23.37 -10.51
C ASN A 17 -13.55 24.74 -10.93
N LYS A 18 -12.32 24.79 -11.48
CA LYS A 18 -11.68 26.05 -11.95
C LYS A 18 -12.58 26.86 -12.90
N LYS A 19 -13.30 26.18 -13.81
CA LYS A 19 -14.17 26.81 -14.81
C LYS A 19 -15.66 26.74 -14.47
N GLY A 20 -16.01 26.37 -13.24
CA GLY A 20 -17.40 26.12 -12.85
C GLY A 20 -17.98 24.81 -13.41
N ASP A 21 -17.14 23.91 -13.92
CA ASP A 21 -17.53 22.64 -14.54
C ASP A 21 -17.17 21.40 -13.67
N GLY A 22 -17.04 21.58 -12.35
CA GLY A 22 -16.58 20.53 -11.43
C GLY A 22 -17.42 19.25 -11.46
N ALA A 23 -18.75 19.35 -11.64
CA ALA A 23 -19.60 18.18 -11.81
C ALA A 23 -19.23 17.36 -13.07
N ALA A 24 -18.87 18.04 -14.17
CA ALA A 24 -18.41 17.39 -15.38
C ALA A 24 -17.01 16.79 -15.21
N GLU A 25 -16.10 17.43 -14.46
CA GLU A 25 -14.79 16.86 -14.10
C GLU A 25 -14.95 15.56 -13.30
N LEU A 26 -15.79 15.57 -12.26
CA LEU A 26 -16.08 14.38 -11.45
C LEU A 26 -16.71 13.28 -12.30
N HIS A 27 -17.62 13.63 -13.21
CA HIS A 27 -18.21 12.66 -14.14
C HIS A 27 -17.16 12.04 -15.04
N ARG A 28 -16.27 12.84 -15.64
CA ARG A 28 -15.19 12.36 -16.52
C ARG A 28 -14.23 11.41 -15.79
N LEU A 29 -13.89 11.71 -14.53
CA LEU A 29 -12.97 10.89 -13.74
C LEU A 29 -13.62 9.60 -13.19
N THR A 30 -14.85 9.71 -12.69
CA THR A 30 -15.49 8.63 -11.93
C THR A 30 -16.56 7.88 -12.71
N GLY A 31 -17.23 8.51 -13.67
CA GLY A 31 -18.41 7.97 -14.35
C GLY A 31 -19.66 7.86 -13.47
N LEU A 32 -19.60 8.33 -12.21
CA LEU A 32 -20.62 8.07 -11.18
C LEU A 32 -21.36 9.33 -10.76
N TYR A 33 -20.66 10.46 -10.66
CA TYR A 33 -21.28 11.74 -10.38
C TYR A 33 -21.82 12.35 -11.68
N TYR A 34 -23.14 12.45 -11.85
CA TYR A 34 -23.72 12.98 -13.07
C TYR A 34 -23.46 14.48 -13.23
N ALA A 35 -23.12 14.91 -14.45
CA ALA A 35 -22.81 16.31 -14.76
C ALA A 35 -23.97 17.29 -14.51
N ALA A 36 -25.20 16.79 -14.39
CA ALA A 36 -26.38 17.60 -14.05
C ALA A 36 -26.49 17.94 -12.55
N ASN A 37 -25.72 17.27 -11.69
CA ASN A 37 -25.71 17.55 -10.25
C ASN A 37 -24.95 18.86 -9.97
N SER A 38 -25.37 19.59 -8.93
CA SER A 38 -24.64 20.80 -8.50
C SER A 38 -23.33 20.43 -7.79
N PHE A 39 -22.20 20.97 -8.22
CA PHE A 39 -20.92 20.75 -7.56
C PHE A 39 -20.93 21.15 -6.06
N ASP A 40 -21.75 22.13 -5.69
CA ASP A 40 -21.81 22.63 -4.31
C ASP A 40 -22.22 21.54 -3.30
N VAL A 41 -22.99 20.52 -3.72
CA VAL A 41 -23.44 19.46 -2.80
C VAL A 41 -22.34 18.45 -2.46
N ILE A 42 -21.23 18.45 -3.19
CA ILE A 42 -20.10 17.53 -3.00
C ILE A 42 -18.79 18.27 -2.65
N ALA A 43 -18.74 19.59 -2.77
CA ALA A 43 -17.56 20.41 -2.51
C ALA A 43 -16.89 20.09 -1.16
N THR A 44 -17.67 19.97 -0.08
CA THR A 44 -17.14 19.62 1.25
C THR A 44 -16.46 18.24 1.27
N GLU A 45 -17.03 17.24 0.60
CA GLU A 45 -16.43 15.90 0.50
C GLU A 45 -15.14 15.92 -0.34
N ILE A 46 -15.06 16.78 -1.35
CA ILE A 46 -13.84 17.00 -2.12
C ILE A 46 -12.75 17.61 -1.23
N GLU A 47 -13.07 18.59 -0.39
CA GLU A 47 -12.09 19.16 0.55
C GLU A 47 -11.57 18.10 1.54
N PHE A 48 -12.46 17.30 2.13
CA PHE A 48 -12.07 16.23 3.04
C PHE A 48 -11.23 15.17 2.33
N ALA A 49 -11.63 14.73 1.14
CA ALA A 49 -10.88 13.78 0.35
C ALA A 49 -9.51 14.32 -0.07
N THR A 50 -9.41 15.61 -0.40
CA THR A 50 -8.14 16.27 -0.75
C THR A 50 -7.16 16.21 0.41
N ARG A 51 -7.61 16.55 1.63
CA ARG A 51 -6.77 16.46 2.84
C ARG A 51 -6.33 15.04 3.14
N GLU A 52 -7.22 14.07 2.95
CA GLU A 52 -6.89 12.67 3.17
C GLU A 52 -5.82 12.17 2.20
N VAL A 53 -6.00 12.42 0.90
CA VAL A 53 -4.99 12.09 -0.11
C VAL A 53 -3.67 12.82 0.17
N ALA A 54 -3.71 14.10 0.53
CA ALA A 54 -2.52 14.87 0.92
C ALA A 54 -1.79 14.25 2.12
N SER A 55 -2.50 13.69 3.11
CA SER A 55 -1.88 13.01 4.25
C SER A 55 -1.18 11.71 3.85
N LEU A 56 -1.63 11.07 2.77
CA LEU A 56 -1.07 9.82 2.25
C LEU A 56 0.17 10.06 1.37
N VAL A 57 0.09 11.01 0.42
CA VAL A 57 1.16 11.26 -0.56
C VAL A 57 2.06 12.45 -0.22
N GLY A 58 1.70 13.22 0.81
CA GLY A 58 2.36 14.47 1.19
C GLY A 58 1.68 15.72 0.61
N GLU A 59 1.56 16.76 1.43
CA GLU A 59 0.90 18.02 1.07
C GLU A 59 1.54 18.70 -0.15
N GLY A 60 2.88 18.62 -0.27
CA GLY A 60 3.62 19.23 -1.38
C GLY A 60 3.21 18.66 -2.74
N VAL A 61 2.93 17.36 -2.83
CA VAL A 61 2.50 16.71 -4.08
C VAL A 61 1.14 17.24 -4.53
N VAL A 62 0.20 17.34 -3.59
CA VAL A 62 -1.15 17.87 -3.88
C VAL A 62 -1.09 19.37 -4.21
N ALA A 63 -0.30 20.15 -3.47
CA ALA A 63 -0.13 21.58 -3.72
C ALA A 63 0.52 21.88 -5.08
N ARG A 64 1.47 21.04 -5.52
CA ARG A 64 2.07 21.13 -6.87
C ARG A 64 1.02 20.89 -7.94
N ALA A 65 0.26 19.81 -7.82
CA ALA A 65 -0.82 19.48 -8.73
C ALA A 65 -1.88 20.61 -8.79
N GLU A 66 -2.31 21.11 -7.64
CA GLU A 66 -3.26 22.22 -7.56
C GLU A 66 -2.74 23.49 -8.25
N ARG A 67 -1.48 23.86 -8.01
CA ARG A 67 -0.85 25.02 -8.68
C ARG A 67 -0.86 24.88 -10.20
N HIS A 68 -0.54 23.69 -10.71
CA HIS A 68 -0.58 23.43 -12.16
C HIS A 68 -2.03 23.52 -12.66
N TYR A 69 -2.98 22.85 -12.01
CA TYR A 69 -4.40 22.89 -12.36
C TYR A 69 -4.96 24.32 -12.45
N LEU A 70 -4.58 25.18 -11.51
CA LEU A 70 -5.01 26.58 -11.48
C LEU A 70 -4.29 27.47 -12.50
N SER A 71 -3.18 27.02 -13.08
CA SER A 71 -2.43 27.74 -14.11
C SER A 71 -3.15 27.76 -15.47
N GLU A 72 -2.75 28.68 -16.34
CA GLU A 72 -3.22 28.72 -17.74
C GLU A 72 -2.54 27.67 -18.62
N GLU A 73 -1.49 27.01 -18.12
CA GLU A 73 -0.74 25.98 -18.85
C GLU A 73 -1.40 24.60 -18.76
N TYR A 74 -2.26 24.37 -17.76
CA TYR A 74 -2.92 23.09 -17.58
C TYR A 74 -3.84 22.75 -18.75
N ASN A 75 -3.60 21.56 -19.31
CA ASN A 75 -4.44 20.97 -20.32
C ASN A 75 -4.96 19.60 -19.83
N PRO A 76 -6.28 19.42 -19.63
CA PRO A 76 -6.85 18.15 -19.19
C PRO A 76 -6.62 17.00 -20.20
N ASP A 77 -6.47 17.34 -21.48
CA ASP A 77 -6.16 16.40 -22.57
C ASP A 77 -4.65 16.37 -22.88
N GLY A 78 -3.86 17.16 -22.15
CA GLY A 78 -2.41 17.25 -22.28
C GLY A 78 -1.71 15.96 -21.86
N GLY A 79 -0.48 15.77 -22.34
CA GLY A 79 0.34 14.61 -22.03
C GLY A 79 1.57 14.93 -21.19
N THR A 80 1.71 16.18 -20.72
CA THR A 80 2.87 16.57 -19.92
C THR A 80 2.85 15.87 -18.56
N THR A 81 4.02 15.73 -17.94
CA THR A 81 4.15 15.13 -16.60
C THR A 81 3.31 15.90 -15.57
N GLU A 82 3.22 17.22 -15.67
CA GLU A 82 2.39 18.06 -14.79
C GLU A 82 0.89 17.87 -15.06
N ASP A 83 0.45 17.80 -16.32
CA ASP A 83 -0.96 17.51 -16.65
C ASP A 83 -1.37 16.11 -16.16
N LEU A 84 -0.45 15.15 -16.25
CA LEU A 84 -0.64 13.81 -15.71
C LEU A 84 -0.69 13.82 -14.18
N LEU A 85 0.17 14.58 -13.51
CA LEU A 85 0.18 14.70 -12.05
C LEU A 85 -1.19 15.20 -11.54
N VAL A 86 -1.75 16.25 -12.16
CA VAL A 86 -3.08 16.76 -11.83
C VAL A 86 -4.12 15.64 -11.88
N ARG A 87 -4.21 14.93 -13.01
CA ARG A 87 -5.20 13.85 -13.19
C ARG A 87 -5.00 12.69 -12.21
N ARG A 88 -3.74 12.35 -11.90
CA ARG A 88 -3.39 11.28 -10.95
C ARG A 88 -3.74 11.64 -9.51
N VAL A 89 -3.64 12.92 -9.14
CA VAL A 89 -4.05 13.41 -7.81
C VAL A 89 -5.57 13.56 -7.74
N GLN A 90 -6.20 14.12 -8.77
CA GLN A 90 -7.66 14.32 -8.83
C GLN A 90 -8.44 13.00 -8.73
N LEU A 91 -7.99 11.93 -9.39
CA LEU A 91 -8.74 10.68 -9.46
C LEU A 91 -9.06 10.05 -8.07
N PRO A 92 -8.09 9.81 -7.16
CA PRO A 92 -8.41 9.27 -5.83
C PRO A 92 -9.27 10.24 -5.01
N ILE A 93 -9.06 11.56 -5.12
CA ILE A 93 -9.90 12.57 -4.45
C ILE A 93 -11.34 12.45 -4.91
N ALA A 94 -11.57 12.41 -6.24
CA ALA A 94 -12.89 12.27 -6.83
C ALA A 94 -13.55 10.95 -6.44
N CYS A 95 -12.83 9.83 -6.51
CA CYS A 95 -13.35 8.52 -6.11
C CYS A 95 -13.79 8.49 -4.65
N LEU A 96 -12.98 9.05 -3.74
CA LEU A 96 -13.31 9.08 -2.31
C LEU A 96 -14.48 10.00 -2.01
N ALA A 97 -14.48 11.21 -2.57
CA ALA A 97 -15.56 12.17 -2.37
C ALA A 97 -16.91 11.64 -2.90
N VAL A 98 -16.90 11.05 -4.10
CA VAL A 98 -18.11 10.46 -4.70
C VAL A 98 -18.59 9.26 -3.89
N ALA A 99 -17.70 8.41 -3.37
CA ALA A 99 -18.07 7.30 -2.51
C ALA A 99 -18.75 7.76 -1.22
N ARG A 100 -18.17 8.77 -0.54
CA ARG A 100 -18.75 9.36 0.67
C ARG A 100 -20.08 10.03 0.40
N HIS A 101 -20.17 10.78 -0.69
CA HIS A 101 -21.41 11.43 -1.10
C HIS A 101 -22.51 10.41 -1.41
N ALA A 102 -22.19 9.32 -2.12
CA ALA A 102 -23.14 8.24 -2.41
C ALA A 102 -23.76 7.69 -1.11
N GLY A 103 -22.92 7.37 -0.11
CA GLY A 103 -23.38 6.89 1.20
C GLY A 103 -24.27 7.87 1.97
N GLN A 104 -24.14 9.18 1.72
CA GLN A 104 -25.00 10.21 2.32
C GLN A 104 -26.34 10.38 1.58
N THR A 105 -26.41 9.98 0.30
CA THR A 105 -27.58 10.22 -0.56
C THR A 105 -28.61 9.08 -0.59
N LEU A 106 -28.37 8.00 0.17
CA LEU A 106 -29.33 6.89 0.33
C LEU A 106 -30.68 7.35 0.91
N VAL A 107 -30.64 8.39 1.74
CA VAL A 107 -31.81 9.00 2.37
C VAL A 107 -31.86 10.48 1.97
N SER A 108 -33.03 10.96 1.59
CA SER A 108 -33.21 12.39 1.32
C SER A 108 -33.34 13.17 2.62
N HIS A 109 -32.75 14.38 2.63
CA HIS A 109 -32.75 15.30 3.76
C HIS A 109 -33.51 16.57 3.36
N GLU A 110 -34.85 16.48 3.34
CA GLU A 110 -35.74 17.58 2.94
C GLU A 110 -36.47 18.17 4.15
N ASP A 111 -37.29 19.20 3.93
CA ASP A 111 -38.05 19.89 5.00
C ASP A 111 -38.95 18.95 5.82
N ALA A 112 -39.41 17.84 5.21
CA ALA A 112 -40.19 16.79 5.87
C ALA A 112 -39.33 15.80 6.68
N GLY A 113 -38.03 16.06 6.82
CA GLY A 113 -37.07 15.21 7.53
C GLY A 113 -36.40 14.17 6.62
N ARG A 114 -35.98 13.06 7.24
CA ARG A 114 -35.28 11.96 6.56
C ARG A 114 -36.28 10.99 5.94
N LYS A 115 -36.31 10.87 4.62
CA LYS A 115 -37.17 9.91 3.91
C LYS A 115 -36.39 9.16 2.82
N ALA A 116 -36.72 7.88 2.63
CA ALA A 116 -36.18 7.12 1.51
C ALA A 116 -36.62 7.77 0.19
N LYS A 117 -35.66 8.03 -0.70
CA LYS A 117 -35.95 8.63 -2.01
C LYS A 117 -36.42 7.50 -2.93
N ARG A 118 -37.71 7.51 -3.26
CA ARG A 118 -38.35 6.51 -4.10
C ARG A 118 -39.53 7.15 -4.83
N ASP A 119 -39.63 6.93 -6.13
CA ASP A 119 -40.85 7.17 -6.89
C ASP A 119 -41.80 5.93 -6.85
N ASP A 120 -43.07 6.11 -7.22
CA ASP A 120 -44.09 5.05 -7.19
C ASP A 120 -43.71 3.84 -8.06
N ASN A 121 -42.92 4.06 -9.11
CA ASN A 121 -42.44 3.04 -10.04
C ASN A 121 -41.03 2.51 -9.73
N GLU A 122 -40.41 2.94 -8.64
CA GLU A 122 -39.05 2.54 -8.26
C GLU A 122 -39.04 1.58 -7.07
N THR A 123 -38.08 0.64 -7.06
CA THR A 123 -37.80 -0.23 -5.91
C THR A 123 -36.47 0.17 -5.31
N LEU A 124 -36.40 0.25 -3.97
CA LEU A 124 -35.15 0.54 -3.28
C LEU A 124 -34.17 -0.62 -3.44
N PRO A 125 -32.87 -0.34 -3.64
CA PRO A 125 -31.84 -1.36 -3.60
C PRO A 125 -31.85 -2.11 -2.26
N TRP A 126 -31.61 -3.42 -2.29
CA TRP A 126 -31.39 -4.18 -1.07
C TRP A 126 -30.05 -3.82 -0.42
N GLU A 127 -29.95 -3.99 0.90
CA GLU A 127 -28.75 -3.70 1.68
C GLU A 127 -27.49 -4.37 1.11
N TRP A 128 -27.58 -5.64 0.73
CA TRP A 128 -26.44 -6.36 0.13
C TRP A 128 -25.98 -5.76 -1.22
N MET A 129 -26.88 -5.11 -1.97
CA MET A 129 -26.53 -4.42 -3.22
C MET A 129 -25.76 -3.14 -2.91
N ILE A 130 -26.20 -2.38 -1.89
CA ILE A 130 -25.54 -1.17 -1.41
C ILE A 130 -24.16 -1.53 -0.85
N ASP A 131 -24.07 -2.53 0.03
CA ASP A 131 -22.79 -3.00 0.58
C ASP A 131 -21.81 -3.45 -0.51
N ARG A 132 -22.32 -4.06 -1.58
CA ARG A 132 -21.49 -4.48 -2.72
C ARG A 132 -21.02 -3.29 -3.54
N ASP A 133 -21.87 -2.30 -3.77
CA ASP A 133 -21.53 -1.08 -4.48
C ASP A 133 -20.52 -0.24 -3.69
N ASP A 134 -20.76 0.00 -2.40
CA ASP A 134 -19.85 0.71 -1.49
C ASP A 134 -18.46 0.05 -1.47
N ARG A 135 -18.41 -1.29 -1.44
CA ARG A 135 -17.16 -2.04 -1.55
C ARG A 135 -16.46 -1.79 -2.89
N ALA A 136 -17.21 -1.74 -4.00
CA ALA A 136 -16.66 -1.46 -5.32
C ALA A 136 -16.14 -0.01 -5.45
N LEU A 137 -16.85 0.97 -4.85
CA LEU A 137 -16.41 2.36 -4.78
C LEU A 137 -15.13 2.51 -3.97
N ARG A 138 -15.03 1.83 -2.82
CA ARG A 138 -13.81 1.78 -2.02
C ARG A 138 -12.66 1.12 -2.76
N GLU A 139 -12.90 0.02 -3.46
CA GLU A 139 -11.87 -0.63 -4.29
C GLU A 139 -11.39 0.28 -5.42
N LYS A 140 -12.29 1.04 -6.05
CA LYS A 140 -11.94 2.04 -7.06
C LYS A 140 -11.06 3.16 -6.50
N TYR A 141 -11.35 3.64 -5.29
CA TYR A 141 -10.48 4.59 -4.58
C TYR A 141 -9.09 4.01 -4.30
N CYS A 142 -8.99 2.79 -3.77
CA CYS A 142 -7.71 2.14 -3.53
C CYS A 142 -6.89 1.98 -4.83
N ARG A 143 -7.52 1.53 -5.93
CA ARG A 143 -6.83 1.41 -7.24
C ARG A 143 -6.40 2.77 -7.80
N ALA A 144 -7.16 3.84 -7.54
CA ALA A 144 -6.78 5.19 -7.92
C ALA A 144 -5.55 5.66 -7.15
N LEU A 145 -5.46 5.35 -5.85
CA LEU A 145 -4.25 5.57 -5.05
C LEU A 145 -3.07 4.73 -5.56
N ASP A 146 -3.28 3.46 -5.87
CA ASP A 146 -2.23 2.59 -6.43
C ASP A 146 -1.65 3.19 -7.72
N ALA A 147 -2.51 3.70 -8.60
CA ALA A 147 -2.10 4.36 -9.83
C ALA A 147 -1.37 5.69 -9.59
N LEU A 148 -1.75 6.46 -8.56
CA LEU A 148 -1.04 7.67 -8.15
C LEU A 148 0.35 7.31 -7.60
N TYR A 149 0.45 6.36 -6.67
CA TYR A 149 1.74 5.91 -6.13
C TYR A 149 2.66 5.37 -7.21
N ALA A 150 2.17 4.51 -8.10
CA ALA A 150 2.98 3.99 -9.21
C ALA A 150 3.50 5.13 -10.11
N PHE A 151 2.67 6.16 -10.35
CA PHE A 151 3.09 7.35 -11.10
C PHE A 151 4.15 8.15 -10.34
N LEU A 152 3.99 8.36 -9.04
CA LEU A 152 4.96 9.07 -8.21
C LEU A 152 6.30 8.32 -8.09
N GLU A 153 6.27 6.98 -7.94
CA GLU A 153 7.47 6.14 -7.90
C GLU A 153 8.21 6.10 -9.24
N GLY A 154 7.49 6.25 -10.36
CA GLY A 154 8.06 6.25 -11.70
C GLY A 154 8.60 7.61 -12.18
N ASN A 155 8.46 8.67 -11.39
CA ASN A 155 8.86 10.03 -11.76
C ASN A 155 9.66 10.71 -10.65
N ASP A 156 10.48 11.70 -11.02
CA ASP A 156 11.30 12.43 -10.06
C ASP A 156 10.61 13.72 -9.61
N PHE A 157 9.77 13.61 -8.58
CA PHE A 157 9.13 14.74 -7.93
C PHE A 157 9.80 15.02 -6.59
N GLU A 158 10.37 16.22 -6.43
CA GLU A 158 11.02 16.66 -5.19
C GLU A 158 10.07 16.54 -3.98
N GLU A 159 8.82 16.96 -4.16
CA GLU A 159 7.80 16.91 -3.10
C GLU A 159 7.44 15.48 -2.69
N TRP A 160 7.48 14.53 -3.62
CA TRP A 160 7.27 13.11 -3.31
C TRP A 160 8.48 12.53 -2.61
N ASN A 161 9.67 12.71 -3.17
CA ASN A 161 10.92 12.20 -2.61
C ASN A 161 11.18 12.73 -1.18
N GLY A 162 10.77 13.98 -0.91
CA GLY A 162 10.84 14.58 0.43
C GLY A 162 9.70 14.21 1.39
N SER A 163 8.68 13.46 0.93
CA SER A 163 7.48 13.15 1.72
C SER A 163 7.79 12.26 2.93
N PRO A 164 7.00 12.35 4.02
CA PRO A 164 7.18 11.49 5.19
C PRO A 164 7.13 10.00 4.85
N MET A 165 6.23 9.61 3.95
CA MET A 165 6.06 8.22 3.55
C MET A 165 7.29 7.68 2.79
N ARG A 166 7.89 8.52 1.93
CA ARG A 166 9.12 8.16 1.21
C ARG A 166 10.33 8.04 2.13
N LYS A 167 10.49 8.96 3.07
CA LYS A 167 11.53 8.86 4.11
C LYS A 167 11.39 7.59 4.95
N LEU A 168 10.17 7.23 5.32
CA LEU A 168 9.92 5.99 6.05
C LEU A 168 10.31 4.74 5.23
N ARG A 169 10.16 4.78 3.91
CA ARG A 169 10.60 3.70 3.00
C ARG A 169 12.11 3.56 3.00
N GLU A 170 12.85 4.66 3.09
CA GLU A 170 14.32 4.65 3.17
C GLU A 170 14.81 3.97 4.45
N GLU A 171 14.09 4.10 5.56
CA GLU A 171 14.38 3.40 6.82
C GLU A 171 13.99 1.91 6.80
N CYS A 172 13.05 1.55 5.93
CA CYS A 172 12.49 0.20 5.85
C CYS A 172 13.49 -0.80 5.24
N ILE A 173 13.57 -2.00 5.81
CA ILE A 173 14.33 -3.11 5.23
C ILE A 173 13.68 -3.66 3.94
N VAL A 174 12.37 -3.45 3.75
CA VAL A 174 11.62 -3.87 2.56
C VAL A 174 11.54 -2.68 1.61
N LYS A 175 12.46 -2.63 0.64
CA LYS A 175 12.68 -1.43 -0.19
C LYS A 175 11.66 -1.31 -1.30
N SER A 176 11.02 -2.37 -1.76
CA SER A 176 10.05 -2.26 -2.85
C SER A 176 8.76 -3.06 -2.60
N LEU A 177 7.73 -2.72 -3.36
CA LEU A 177 6.52 -3.55 -3.49
C LEU A 177 6.89 -4.97 -3.94
N GLY A 178 7.84 -5.11 -4.86
CA GLY A 178 8.34 -6.40 -5.32
C GLY A 178 8.91 -7.23 -4.17
N ASP A 179 9.77 -6.63 -3.34
CA ASP A 179 10.38 -7.30 -2.17
C ASP A 179 9.30 -7.79 -1.21
N PHE A 180 8.31 -6.96 -0.95
CA PHE A 180 7.17 -7.30 -0.09
C PHE A 180 6.43 -8.53 -0.64
N GLU A 181 6.11 -8.52 -1.93
CA GLU A 181 5.33 -9.57 -2.58
C GLU A 181 6.09 -10.89 -2.78
N THR A 182 7.43 -10.90 -2.65
CA THR A 182 8.18 -12.16 -2.54
C THR A 182 7.80 -12.96 -1.29
N VAL A 183 7.24 -12.29 -0.27
CA VAL A 183 6.85 -12.90 1.01
C VAL A 183 5.33 -13.00 1.12
N TYR A 184 4.62 -11.89 0.87
CA TYR A 184 3.18 -11.82 1.03
C TYR A 184 2.54 -11.07 -0.15
N PRO A 185 1.82 -11.75 -1.04
CA PRO A 185 1.17 -11.11 -2.20
C PRO A 185 0.03 -10.18 -1.78
N ILE A 186 0.00 -8.97 -2.34
CA ILE A 186 -1.00 -7.92 -2.07
C ILE A 186 -1.61 -7.37 -3.35
N ASP A 187 -1.69 -8.20 -4.38
CA ASP A 187 -2.25 -7.91 -5.69
C ASP A 187 -1.66 -6.64 -6.33
N HIS A 188 -0.34 -6.44 -6.18
CA HIS A 188 0.41 -5.27 -6.66
C HIS A 188 -0.11 -3.91 -6.14
N SER A 189 -0.71 -3.88 -4.94
CA SER A 189 -1.24 -2.65 -4.35
C SER A 189 -0.17 -1.82 -3.62
N TYR A 190 0.30 -0.75 -4.25
CA TYR A 190 1.15 0.26 -3.61
C TYR A 190 0.51 0.87 -2.36
N TYR A 191 -0.80 1.14 -2.39
CA TYR A 191 -1.55 1.64 -1.23
C TYR A 191 -1.38 0.69 -0.04
N THR A 192 -1.55 -0.62 -0.26
CA THR A 192 -1.41 -1.62 0.80
C THR A 192 0.03 -1.67 1.33
N TYR A 193 1.02 -1.62 0.43
CA TYR A 193 2.43 -1.58 0.80
C TYR A 193 2.77 -0.36 1.67
N PHE A 194 2.41 0.85 1.24
CA PHE A 194 2.65 2.07 2.01
C PHE A 194 1.86 2.12 3.31
N LEU A 195 0.65 1.55 3.35
CA LEU A 195 -0.14 1.43 4.57
C LEU A 195 0.53 0.52 5.61
N LEU A 196 1.18 -0.57 5.17
CA LEU A 196 1.89 -1.51 6.06
C LEU A 196 3.29 -1.01 6.45
N LEU A 197 3.86 -0.06 5.72
CA LEU A 197 5.22 0.41 5.90
C LEU A 197 5.57 0.80 7.35
N PRO A 198 4.73 1.55 8.10
CA PRO A 198 5.00 1.83 9.51
C PRO A 198 5.09 0.58 10.39
N LEU A 199 4.26 -0.44 10.11
CA LEU A 199 4.27 -1.70 10.85
C LEU A 199 5.50 -2.55 10.51
N ILE A 200 5.96 -2.50 9.26
CA ILE A 200 7.22 -3.15 8.85
C ILE A 200 8.39 -2.51 9.62
N VAL A 201 8.46 -1.18 9.67
CA VAL A 201 9.49 -0.46 10.41
C VAL A 201 9.40 -0.75 11.92
N GLU A 202 8.21 -0.84 12.48
CA GLU A 202 8.07 -1.26 13.88
C GLU A 202 8.59 -2.69 14.11
N CYS A 203 8.14 -3.66 13.31
CA CYS A 203 8.53 -5.07 13.45
C CYS A 203 10.02 -5.28 13.21
N GLN A 204 10.62 -4.58 12.24
CA GLN A 204 12.05 -4.69 12.00
C GLN A 204 12.85 -4.15 13.20
N GLN A 205 12.43 -3.05 13.84
CA GLN A 205 13.16 -2.46 14.97
C GLN A 205 13.03 -3.32 16.23
N LEU A 206 11.86 -3.93 16.45
CA LEU A 206 11.59 -4.73 17.64
C LEU A 206 12.14 -6.16 17.56
N THR A 207 12.22 -6.74 16.35
CA THR A 207 12.53 -8.17 16.19
C THR A 207 13.74 -8.41 15.30
N VAL A 208 13.74 -7.87 14.08
CA VAL A 208 14.76 -8.20 13.08
C VAL A 208 16.11 -7.57 13.41
N ARG A 209 16.14 -6.28 13.74
CA ARG A 209 17.36 -5.55 14.07
C ARG A 209 18.08 -6.14 15.31
N PRO A 210 17.39 -6.45 16.42
CA PRO A 210 18.01 -7.16 17.54
C PRO A 210 18.55 -8.55 17.16
N ALA A 211 17.87 -9.28 16.27
CA ALA A 211 18.31 -10.60 15.83
C ALA A 211 19.55 -10.57 14.93
N VAL A 212 19.65 -9.55 14.06
CA VAL A 212 20.79 -9.37 13.14
C VAL A 212 22.00 -8.74 13.85
N GLY A 213 21.77 -7.89 14.86
CA GLY A 213 22.82 -7.28 15.66
C GLY A 213 23.76 -6.39 14.84
N GLU A 214 25.06 -6.59 15.00
CA GLU A 214 26.11 -5.75 14.36
C GLU A 214 26.08 -5.78 12.84
N LYS A 215 25.51 -6.83 12.23
CA LYS A 215 25.38 -6.98 10.76
C LYS A 215 24.27 -6.11 10.17
N TRP A 216 23.50 -5.39 10.99
CA TRP A 216 22.34 -4.61 10.54
C TRP A 216 22.72 -3.54 9.52
N GLU A 217 23.75 -2.75 9.80
CA GLU A 217 24.14 -1.63 8.94
C GLU A 217 24.63 -2.12 7.57
N GLU A 218 25.34 -3.26 7.52
CA GLU A 218 25.77 -3.92 6.27
C GLU A 218 24.56 -4.40 5.45
N LEU A 219 23.56 -4.97 6.13
CA LEU A 219 22.37 -5.53 5.49
C LEU A 219 21.46 -4.44 4.90
N VAL A 220 21.30 -3.31 5.58
CA VAL A 220 20.49 -2.18 5.09
C VAL A 220 21.19 -1.43 3.96
N SER A 221 22.50 -1.25 4.05
CA SER A 221 23.29 -0.56 3.01
C SER A 221 23.42 -1.39 1.73
N GLY A 222 23.51 -2.73 1.82
CA GLY A 222 23.51 -3.63 0.67
C GLY A 222 22.20 -3.65 -0.11
N ASN A 223 21.08 -3.32 0.53
CA ASN A 223 19.75 -3.31 -0.09
C ASN A 223 19.44 -2.02 -0.88
N GLY A 224 20.31 -1.01 -0.83
CA GLY A 224 20.08 0.29 -1.50
C GLY A 224 20.39 0.36 -3.00
N THR A 225 20.69 -0.77 -3.67
CA THR A 225 21.30 -0.76 -5.02
C THR A 225 20.56 -1.50 -6.15
N GLY A 226 19.32 -1.97 -5.96
CA GLY A 226 18.46 -2.49 -7.05
C GLY A 226 16.99 -2.39 -6.64
N ASP A 227 16.00 -2.09 -7.48
CA ASP A 227 15.90 -1.98 -8.93
C ASP A 227 14.98 -0.80 -9.29
N SER A 228 15.42 0.07 -10.19
CA SER A 228 14.58 1.04 -10.91
C SER A 228 13.93 0.41 -12.15
N SER A 229 13.73 -0.92 -12.16
CA SER A 229 13.23 -1.66 -13.32
C SER A 229 12.08 -2.62 -13.00
N HIS A 230 10.96 -2.09 -12.51
CA HIS A 230 9.64 -2.64 -12.84
C HIS A 230 8.64 -1.50 -13.11
N SER A 231 9.01 -0.63 -14.07
CA SER A 231 8.02 0.17 -14.78
C SER A 231 7.21 -0.76 -15.68
N ALA A 232 6.00 -1.09 -15.23
CA ALA A 232 4.99 -1.79 -16.03
C ALA A 232 4.37 -0.84 -17.07
N THR A 233 5.15 -0.39 -18.06
CA THR A 233 4.63 0.38 -19.22
C THR A 233 5.23 -0.01 -20.57
N ALA A 234 5.61 -1.28 -20.79
CA ALA A 234 6.00 -1.75 -22.13
C ALA A 234 5.57 -3.20 -22.40
N ALA A 235 4.28 -3.41 -22.70
CA ALA A 235 3.81 -4.64 -23.34
C ALA A 235 2.61 -4.36 -24.27
N VAL A 236 2.79 -3.46 -25.23
CA VAL A 236 2.10 -3.52 -26.52
C VAL A 236 3.09 -3.12 -27.61
N ARG A 237 3.88 -4.07 -28.10
CA ARG A 237 4.35 -4.07 -29.49
C ARG A 237 4.88 -5.45 -29.87
N ASN A 238 4.31 -5.95 -30.97
CA ASN A 238 4.71 -7.09 -31.79
C ASN A 238 6.16 -7.53 -31.64
N ASP A 239 6.40 -8.83 -31.55
CA ASP A 239 7.12 -9.47 -32.65
C ASP A 239 6.77 -10.95 -32.84
N MET A 240 6.47 -11.29 -34.09
CA MET A 240 6.35 -12.64 -34.60
C MET A 240 7.74 -13.11 -35.05
N GLY A 241 8.20 -14.23 -34.51
CA GLY A 241 9.10 -15.15 -35.21
C GLY A 241 10.61 -14.93 -35.01
N ALA A 242 11.25 -15.92 -34.39
CA ALA A 242 12.37 -16.66 -34.99
C ALA A 242 12.84 -17.75 -34.02
N PHE A 243 12.61 -19.00 -34.43
CA PHE A 243 13.29 -20.19 -33.90
C PHE A 243 14.78 -20.11 -34.27
N GLY A 244 15.67 -20.41 -33.32
CA GLY A 244 17.09 -20.58 -33.59
C GLY A 244 17.84 -21.17 -32.38
N MET A 245 18.15 -22.46 -32.45
CA MET A 245 19.07 -23.15 -31.54
C MET A 245 20.52 -22.74 -31.80
N THR A 246 21.31 -22.59 -30.75
CA THR A 246 22.73 -23.02 -30.69
C THR A 246 23.17 -23.17 -29.23
N GLY A 247 23.80 -24.31 -28.90
CA GLY A 247 24.44 -24.60 -27.62
C GLY A 247 25.96 -24.38 -27.62
N GLY A 248 26.57 -24.65 -26.45
CA GLY A 248 28.01 -24.52 -26.16
C GLY A 248 28.36 -23.11 -25.66
N ASP A 249 29.08 -22.87 -24.57
CA ASP A 249 30.02 -23.70 -23.83
C ASP A 249 30.20 -23.16 -22.40
N SER A 250 30.53 -24.07 -21.49
CA SER A 250 30.99 -23.79 -20.14
C SER A 250 32.48 -23.44 -20.13
N SER A 251 32.86 -22.55 -19.20
CA SER A 251 34.20 -22.31 -18.63
C SER A 251 34.90 -20.99 -19.00
N SER A 252 34.78 -20.01 -18.09
CA SER A 252 35.89 -19.09 -17.77
C SER A 252 35.75 -18.56 -16.34
N LEU A 253 36.29 -19.37 -15.44
CA LEU A 253 36.88 -19.12 -14.12
C LEU A 253 37.18 -17.66 -13.69
N ARG A 254 36.96 -17.45 -12.37
CA ARG A 254 37.64 -16.57 -11.39
C ARG A 254 37.07 -15.17 -11.13
N SER A 255 36.16 -15.14 -10.14
CA SER A 255 36.05 -14.08 -9.14
C SER A 255 35.60 -14.70 -7.80
N LEU A 256 36.35 -15.70 -7.29
CA LEU A 256 36.11 -16.30 -5.96
C LEU A 256 36.77 -15.42 -4.89
N GLY A 257 35.95 -14.70 -4.14
CA GLY A 257 36.38 -13.84 -3.04
C GLY A 257 35.31 -12.81 -2.68
N MET A 258 34.50 -12.39 -3.66
CA MET A 258 33.35 -11.49 -3.44
C MET A 258 31.99 -12.15 -3.64
N THR A 259 31.93 -13.35 -4.22
CA THR A 259 30.66 -14.05 -4.51
C THR A 259 30.10 -14.84 -3.33
N GLU A 260 30.93 -15.42 -2.44
CA GLU A 260 30.46 -16.18 -1.28
C GLU A 260 29.86 -15.28 -0.19
N SER A 261 30.49 -14.13 0.09
CA SER A 261 29.99 -13.14 1.05
C SER A 261 28.70 -12.46 0.56
N ARG A 262 28.58 -12.17 -0.75
CA ARG A 262 27.34 -11.66 -1.35
C ARG A 262 26.16 -12.62 -1.19
N ASN A 263 26.39 -13.91 -1.43
CA ASN A 263 25.35 -14.95 -1.32
C ASN A 263 24.88 -15.13 0.14
N GLY A 264 25.80 -15.02 1.10
CA GLY A 264 25.48 -15.07 2.53
C GLY A 264 24.63 -13.88 3.00
N ASN A 265 24.98 -12.66 2.57
CA ASN A 265 24.24 -11.45 2.93
C ASN A 265 22.88 -11.37 2.24
N GLU A 266 22.76 -11.84 0.99
CA GLU A 266 21.48 -11.91 0.27
C GLU A 266 20.51 -12.89 0.94
N GLY A 267 21.00 -14.06 1.37
CA GLY A 267 20.22 -15.01 2.16
C GLY A 267 19.75 -14.42 3.50
N LEU A 268 20.64 -13.68 4.18
CA LEU A 268 20.33 -13.01 5.44
C LEU A 268 19.26 -11.92 5.27
N LEU A 269 19.40 -11.09 4.23
CA LEU A 269 18.43 -10.06 3.87
C LEU A 269 17.06 -10.67 3.56
N ARG A 270 17.03 -11.76 2.79
CA ARG A 270 15.77 -12.45 2.45
C ARG A 270 15.03 -12.96 3.69
N LEU A 271 15.75 -13.55 4.64
CA LEU A 271 15.18 -14.01 5.91
C LEU A 271 14.68 -12.83 6.75
N ALA A 272 15.47 -11.77 6.85
CA ALA A 272 15.12 -10.55 7.59
C ALA A 272 13.86 -9.86 7.02
N VAL A 273 13.76 -9.73 5.69
CA VAL A 273 12.58 -9.23 4.97
C VAL A 273 11.37 -10.14 5.24
N ARG A 274 11.54 -11.47 5.17
CA ARG A 274 10.47 -12.43 5.43
C ARG A 274 9.88 -12.28 6.83
N VAL A 275 10.72 -12.17 7.85
CA VAL A 275 10.28 -11.96 9.24
C VAL A 275 9.52 -10.63 9.36
N ALA A 276 10.09 -9.53 8.84
CA ALA A 276 9.48 -8.21 8.94
C ALA A 276 8.10 -8.15 8.27
N VAL A 277 7.97 -8.71 7.06
CA VAL A 277 6.70 -8.71 6.32
C VAL A 277 5.65 -9.55 7.05
N LEU A 278 5.95 -10.79 7.43
CA LEU A 278 4.98 -11.67 8.07
C LEU A 278 4.47 -11.09 9.40
N LEU A 279 5.36 -10.53 10.23
CA LEU A 279 4.99 -9.88 11.48
C LEU A 279 4.17 -8.61 11.24
N SER A 280 4.50 -7.81 10.21
CA SER A 280 3.74 -6.60 9.90
C SER A 280 2.31 -6.92 9.49
N VAL A 281 2.09 -7.96 8.68
CA VAL A 281 0.75 -8.39 8.26
C VAL A 281 -0.03 -8.95 9.44
N ALA A 282 0.58 -9.81 10.26
CA ALA A 282 -0.06 -10.32 11.48
C ALA A 282 -0.49 -9.18 12.43
N THR A 283 0.41 -8.22 12.65
CA THR A 283 0.16 -7.04 13.48
C THR A 283 -0.95 -6.17 12.90
N ALA A 284 -1.01 -6.01 11.58
CA ALA A 284 -2.06 -5.26 10.91
C ALA A 284 -3.44 -5.87 11.17
N VAL A 285 -3.57 -7.20 11.03
CA VAL A 285 -4.83 -7.92 11.27
C VAL A 285 -5.29 -7.78 12.72
N GLU A 286 -4.35 -7.80 13.68
CA GLU A 286 -4.67 -7.67 15.11
C GLU A 286 -5.06 -6.24 15.52
N ARG A 287 -4.46 -5.22 14.90
CA ARG A 287 -4.64 -3.82 15.30
C ARG A 287 -5.74 -3.10 14.54
N TRP A 288 -6.01 -3.48 13.30
CA TRP A 288 -6.95 -2.76 12.44
C TRP A 288 -8.33 -3.42 12.46
N SER A 289 -9.37 -2.61 12.46
CA SER A 289 -10.72 -3.10 12.18
C SER A 289 -10.77 -3.69 10.77
N LEU A 290 -11.46 -4.82 10.60
CA LEU A 290 -11.72 -5.45 9.31
C LEU A 290 -12.32 -4.48 8.27
N GLU A 291 -13.06 -3.48 8.72
CA GLU A 291 -13.67 -2.48 7.84
C GLU A 291 -12.66 -1.49 7.26
N VAL A 292 -11.56 -1.26 7.97
CA VAL A 292 -10.47 -0.37 7.54
C VAL A 292 -9.42 -1.15 6.74
N PHE A 293 -9.37 -2.47 6.92
CA PHE A 293 -8.41 -3.36 6.28
C PHE A 293 -8.47 -3.31 4.74
N PRO A 294 -7.32 -3.26 4.03
CA PRO A 294 -7.30 -3.33 2.57
C PRO A 294 -7.89 -4.64 2.05
N LEU A 295 -8.66 -4.57 0.97
CA LEU A 295 -9.30 -5.73 0.35
C LEU A 295 -8.31 -6.79 -0.14
N SER A 296 -7.12 -6.37 -0.59
CA SER A 296 -6.01 -7.25 -1.02
C SER A 296 -5.61 -8.25 0.07
N ILE A 297 -5.62 -7.82 1.34
CA ILE A 297 -5.32 -8.68 2.47
C ILE A 297 -6.61 -9.33 3.00
N ALA A 298 -7.70 -8.56 3.12
CA ALA A 298 -8.99 -9.04 3.65
C ALA A 298 -9.59 -10.21 2.85
N ARG A 299 -9.43 -10.24 1.52
CA ARG A 299 -9.91 -11.33 0.64
C ARG A 299 -9.35 -12.70 1.03
N ARG A 300 -8.17 -12.76 1.67
CA ARG A 300 -7.57 -14.02 2.14
C ARG A 300 -8.19 -14.53 3.43
N PHE A 301 -8.89 -13.67 4.16
CA PHE A 301 -9.64 -14.04 5.37
C PHE A 301 -11.13 -14.21 5.07
N ASN A 302 -11.63 -13.61 3.99
CA ASN A 302 -13.04 -13.70 3.65
C ASN A 302 -13.34 -15.09 3.07
N PRO A 303 -14.31 -15.86 3.62
CA PRO A 303 -14.67 -17.14 3.05
C PRO A 303 -15.16 -17.00 1.61
N THR A 304 -14.77 -17.96 0.76
CA THR A 304 -15.11 -18.05 -0.66
C THR A 304 -16.59 -18.40 -0.89
N TYR A 305 -17.53 -17.70 -0.24
CA TYR A 305 -18.96 -17.96 -0.41
C TYR A 305 -19.46 -17.32 -1.71
N GLN A 306 -20.00 -18.13 -2.61
CA GLN A 306 -20.84 -17.67 -3.72
C GLN A 306 -22.31 -17.66 -3.26
N GLY A 307 -22.99 -16.51 -3.31
CA GLY A 307 -24.44 -16.36 -3.02
C GLY A 307 -24.76 -15.34 -1.92
N ASN A 308 -25.95 -15.43 -1.29
CA ASN A 308 -26.44 -14.50 -0.23
C ASN A 308 -25.55 -14.44 1.03
N ARG A 309 -24.54 -15.30 1.14
CA ARG A 309 -23.53 -15.33 2.22
C ARG A 309 -22.19 -14.70 1.82
N ALA A 310 -22.07 -14.19 0.59
CA ALA A 310 -20.86 -13.49 0.13
C ALA A 310 -20.59 -12.17 0.88
N SER A 311 -21.58 -11.67 1.63
CA SER A 311 -21.46 -10.51 2.52
C SER A 311 -21.00 -10.87 3.93
N ASP A 312 -20.95 -12.16 4.30
CA ASP A 312 -20.54 -12.56 5.65
C ASP A 312 -19.05 -12.25 5.84
N LYS A 313 -18.74 -11.44 6.87
CA LYS A 313 -17.35 -11.12 7.25
C LYS A 313 -16.66 -12.38 7.77
N ALA A 314 -15.34 -12.46 7.61
CA ALA A 314 -14.50 -13.51 8.22
C ALA A 314 -14.81 -13.62 9.72
N SER A 315 -14.98 -14.85 10.22
CA SER A 315 -15.20 -15.08 11.64
C SER A 315 -13.92 -14.78 12.45
N THR A 316 -14.08 -14.43 13.72
CA THR A 316 -12.93 -14.20 14.63
C THR A 316 -12.01 -15.42 14.69
N ALA A 317 -12.56 -16.63 14.68
CA ALA A 317 -11.79 -17.86 14.70
C ALA A 317 -10.94 -18.06 13.43
N GLU A 318 -11.45 -17.70 12.25
CA GLU A 318 -10.69 -17.75 10.98
C GLU A 318 -9.53 -16.75 10.98
N MET A 319 -9.77 -15.55 11.51
CA MET A 319 -8.73 -14.53 11.67
C MET A 319 -7.64 -14.97 12.64
N GLU A 320 -8.01 -15.42 13.84
CA GLU A 320 -7.07 -15.92 14.85
C GLU A 320 -6.22 -17.08 14.30
N TRP A 321 -6.86 -18.01 13.59
CA TRP A 321 -6.16 -19.12 12.94
C TRP A 321 -5.14 -18.64 11.92
N ALA A 322 -5.54 -17.72 11.03
CA ALA A 322 -4.66 -17.22 9.97
C ALA A 322 -3.52 -16.33 10.52
N VAL A 323 -3.78 -15.50 11.54
CA VAL A 323 -2.76 -14.77 12.29
C VAL A 323 -1.79 -15.73 12.97
N GLY A 324 -2.29 -16.79 13.61
CA GLY A 324 -1.46 -17.83 14.21
C GLY A 324 -0.53 -18.50 13.19
N LYS A 325 -1.00 -18.72 11.96
CA LYS A 325 -0.16 -19.25 10.87
C LYS A 325 0.93 -18.28 10.42
N LEU A 326 0.62 -16.99 10.31
CA LEU A 326 1.61 -15.97 9.95
C LEU A 326 2.70 -15.86 11.03
N ARG A 327 2.31 -15.88 12.30
CA ARG A 327 3.25 -15.85 13.44
C ARG A 327 4.15 -17.08 13.46
N GLN A 328 3.57 -18.28 13.28
CA GLN A 328 4.35 -19.52 13.19
C GLN A 328 5.43 -19.44 12.08
N GLN A 329 5.05 -18.96 10.89
CA GLN A 329 6.00 -18.81 9.78
C GLN A 329 7.07 -17.74 10.06
N ALA A 330 6.70 -16.66 10.76
CA ALA A 330 7.65 -15.64 11.17
C ALA A 330 8.66 -16.18 12.18
N ASP A 331 8.22 -16.98 13.16
CA ASP A 331 9.08 -17.60 14.16
C ASP A 331 10.04 -18.62 13.53
N GLU A 332 9.56 -19.42 12.57
CA GLU A 332 10.41 -20.32 11.77
C GLU A 332 11.49 -19.53 11.02
N ALA A 333 11.10 -18.47 10.31
CA ALA A 333 12.05 -17.62 9.58
C ALA A 333 13.03 -16.87 10.50
N LEU A 334 12.59 -16.48 11.71
CA LEU A 334 13.45 -15.84 12.71
C LEU A 334 14.49 -16.81 13.27
N ASN A 335 14.11 -18.07 13.50
CA ASN A 335 15.05 -19.10 13.93
C ASN A 335 16.10 -19.39 12.84
N GLU A 336 15.69 -19.45 11.58
CA GLU A 336 16.60 -19.57 10.44
C GLU A 336 17.53 -18.35 10.35
N LEU A 337 17.00 -17.14 10.55
CA LEU A 337 17.79 -15.90 10.57
C LEU A 337 18.85 -15.95 11.66
N LEU A 338 18.47 -16.28 12.90
CA LEU A 338 19.40 -16.38 14.03
C LEU A 338 20.47 -17.46 13.80
N SER A 339 20.09 -18.61 13.22
CA SER A 339 21.03 -19.65 12.84
C SER A 339 22.04 -19.15 11.79
N ALA A 340 21.56 -18.45 10.77
CA ALA A 340 22.40 -17.88 9.71
C ALA A 340 23.35 -16.79 10.25
N VAL A 341 22.88 -15.92 11.15
CA VAL A 341 23.71 -14.89 11.81
C VAL A 341 24.88 -15.53 12.56
N ASN A 342 24.61 -16.62 13.29
CA ASN A 342 25.57 -17.37 14.10
C ASN A 342 26.40 -18.40 13.31
N GLY A 343 26.30 -18.43 11.97
CA GLY A 343 27.08 -19.35 11.12
C GLY A 343 26.68 -20.82 11.27
N GLY A 344 25.43 -21.10 11.63
CA GLY A 344 24.93 -22.44 11.96
C GLY A 344 25.33 -22.92 13.37
N GLY A 345 26.05 -22.10 14.14
CA GLY A 345 26.37 -22.36 15.54
C GLY A 345 25.15 -22.17 16.44
N ASN A 346 25.08 -22.94 17.52
CA ASN A 346 24.05 -22.71 18.52
C ASN A 346 24.34 -21.35 19.20
N PRO A 347 23.36 -20.44 19.38
CA PRO A 347 23.57 -19.17 20.07
C PRO A 347 24.13 -19.31 21.50
N TYR A 348 24.10 -20.51 22.07
CA TYR A 348 24.68 -20.87 23.36
C TYR A 348 26.10 -21.47 23.27
N ASP A 349 26.69 -21.61 22.08
CA ASP A 349 28.06 -22.07 21.89
C ASP A 349 29.05 -21.00 22.41
N GLY A 350 29.34 -21.06 23.71
CA GLY A 350 30.23 -20.12 24.39
C GLY A 350 29.88 -19.90 25.86
N PHE A 351 28.62 -20.17 26.24
CA PHE A 351 28.19 -20.13 27.63
C PHE A 351 28.55 -21.44 28.35
N PRO A 352 29.02 -21.37 29.61
CA PRO A 352 29.20 -22.56 30.41
C PRO A 352 27.84 -23.24 30.63
N LEU A 353 27.79 -24.56 30.41
CA LEU A 353 26.59 -25.34 30.69
C LEU A 353 26.32 -25.34 32.19
N LEU A 354 25.03 -25.32 32.55
CA LEU A 354 24.63 -25.57 33.93
C LEU A 354 25.16 -26.95 34.38
N PRO A 355 25.56 -27.12 35.66
CA PRO A 355 26.09 -28.38 36.15
C PRO A 355 25.15 -29.55 35.87
N GLY A 356 25.65 -30.59 35.21
CA GLY A 356 24.88 -31.79 34.87
C GLY A 356 24.18 -31.77 33.51
N ASN A 357 24.37 -30.73 32.70
CA ASN A 357 23.81 -30.63 31.35
C ASN A 357 24.86 -30.94 30.26
N ASP A 358 24.46 -31.66 29.21
CA ASP A 358 25.33 -32.09 28.09
C ASP A 358 24.85 -31.45 26.78
N ARG A 359 25.78 -31.00 25.94
CA ARG A 359 25.51 -30.39 24.62
C ARG A 359 24.80 -31.35 23.66
N ARG A 360 24.85 -32.66 23.91
CA ARG A 360 24.17 -33.68 23.12
C ARG A 360 22.67 -33.79 23.42
N ASN A 361 22.18 -33.13 24.47
CA ASN A 361 20.76 -33.16 24.81
C ASN A 361 19.96 -32.26 23.87
N LYS A 362 18.81 -32.77 23.39
CA LYS A 362 17.88 -32.04 22.50
C LYS A 362 17.38 -30.71 23.10
N PHE A 363 17.37 -30.60 24.43
CA PHE A 363 17.01 -29.41 25.18
C PHE A 363 18.11 -29.12 26.21
N PHE A 364 19.24 -28.57 25.76
CA PHE A 364 20.26 -28.12 26.70
C PHE A 364 20.03 -26.63 27.01
N ASN A 365 20.03 -26.29 28.30
CA ASN A 365 19.93 -24.92 28.79
C ASN A 365 21.34 -24.36 29.08
N ALA A 366 21.61 -23.16 28.59
CA ALA A 366 22.80 -22.39 28.94
C ALA A 366 22.57 -21.59 30.23
N GLY A 367 23.64 -21.38 31.01
CA GLY A 367 23.62 -20.63 32.27
C GLY A 367 23.99 -19.16 32.10
#